data_AF-A0A3N9Y1R3-F1
#
_entry.id   AF-A0A3N9Y1R3-F1
#
_cell.length_a   1.000
_cell.length_b   1.000
_cell.length_c   1.000
_cell.angle_alpha   90.00
_cell.angle_beta   90.00
_cell.angle_gamma   90.00
#
_symmetry.space_group_name_H-M   'P 1'
#
loop_
_entity.id
_entity.type
_entity.pdbx_description
1 polymer ?
#
loop_
_entity_poly.entity_id
_entity_poly.type
_entity_poly.pdbx_seq_one_letter_code
_entity_poly.pdbx_strand_id
1 'polypeptide(L)'
;MTAQRETVQVDHDLFRAVYDSPASLPGRHRWTTPESDVRRLEKLLGMPARSIGAPLWVSGDEPDCPKCRRRVTWYDIVSSALSGLHDKAMIATVILGERKYVNTEIPDAIAGVRCSDCHTAIDGLRSFKCHNWAYAFEALEAVRERMAGGLAPT
;
A
#
# COMPACT_ATOMS: atom_id res chain seq x y z
N MET A 1 5.98 27.06 -1.39
CA MET A 1 6.29 26.13 -2.49
C MET A 1 5.44 24.90 -2.24
N THR A 2 4.44 24.67 -3.08
CA THR A 2 3.44 23.61 -2.93
C THR A 2 4.15 22.26 -2.94
N ALA A 3 4.12 21.53 -1.81
CA ALA A 3 4.59 20.15 -1.77
C ALA A 3 3.94 19.39 -2.92
N GLN A 4 4.76 18.86 -3.83
CA GLN A 4 4.29 18.00 -4.91
C GLN A 4 3.49 16.88 -4.25
N ARG A 5 2.25 16.67 -4.71
CA ARG A 5 1.41 15.60 -4.16
C ARG A 5 2.09 14.26 -4.45
N GLU A 6 2.66 13.65 -3.43
CA GLU A 6 3.38 12.37 -3.48
C GLU A 6 2.47 11.22 -3.90
N THR A 7 1.19 11.29 -3.50
CA THR A 7 0.13 10.41 -3.98
C THR A 7 -0.79 11.15 -4.95
N VAL A 8 -0.93 10.61 -6.15
CA VAL A 8 -1.68 11.20 -7.25
C VAL A 8 -2.85 10.28 -7.63
N GLN A 9 -4.01 10.87 -7.93
CA GLN A 9 -5.10 10.13 -8.53
C GLN A 9 -4.78 9.92 -10.01
N VAL A 10 -4.99 8.70 -10.52
CA VAL A 10 -4.74 8.32 -11.90
C VAL A 10 -5.96 7.66 -12.52
N ASP A 11 -6.00 7.56 -13.86
CA ASP A 11 -6.97 6.73 -14.54
C ASP A 11 -6.70 5.23 -14.35
N HIS A 12 -7.67 4.41 -14.76
CA HIS A 12 -7.62 2.97 -14.55
C HIS A 12 -6.50 2.27 -15.35
N ASP A 13 -6.21 2.73 -16.57
CA ASP A 13 -5.23 2.09 -17.44
C ASP A 13 -3.80 2.37 -16.94
N LEU A 14 -3.53 3.61 -16.52
CA LEU A 14 -2.28 3.98 -15.86
C LEU A 14 -2.11 3.24 -14.54
N PHE A 15 -3.17 3.16 -13.72
CA PHE A 15 -3.12 2.38 -12.49
C PHE A 15 -2.80 0.93 -12.76
N ARG A 16 -3.45 0.30 -13.74
CA ARG A 16 -3.20 -1.11 -14.10
C ARG A 16 -1.76 -1.32 -14.54
N ALA A 17 -1.22 -0.43 -15.37
CA ALA A 17 0.18 -0.51 -15.82
C ALA A 17 1.17 -0.47 -14.64
N VAL A 18 0.91 0.40 -13.65
CA VAL A 18 1.72 0.45 -12.41
C VAL A 18 1.48 -0.79 -11.56
N TYR A 19 0.22 -1.15 -11.31
CA TYR A 19 -0.17 -2.21 -10.41
C TYR A 19 0.31 -3.58 -10.89
N ASP A 20 0.22 -3.89 -12.19
CA ASP A 20 0.63 -5.18 -12.75
C ASP A 20 2.14 -5.27 -13.00
N SER A 21 2.87 -4.15 -12.91
CA SER A 21 4.33 -4.15 -13.05
C SER A 21 4.98 -5.05 -12.01
N PRO A 22 5.95 -5.91 -12.41
CA PRO A 22 6.76 -6.71 -11.47
C PRO A 22 7.46 -5.86 -10.42
N ALA A 23 7.68 -4.56 -10.68
CA ALA A 23 8.34 -3.61 -9.78
C ALA A 23 7.41 -2.93 -8.77
N SER A 24 6.08 -3.13 -8.85
CA SER A 24 5.10 -2.55 -7.91
C SER A 24 5.22 -3.07 -6.47
N LEU A 25 5.94 -4.17 -6.29
CA LEU A 25 6.23 -4.83 -5.02
C LEU A 25 7.74 -5.10 -4.92
N PRO A 26 8.57 -4.08 -4.63
CA PRO A 26 10.01 -4.23 -4.40
C PRO A 26 10.30 -5.04 -3.13
N GLY A 27 11.54 -5.53 -3.01
CA GLY A 27 11.98 -6.39 -1.91
C GLY A 27 12.05 -7.87 -2.30
N ARG A 28 12.69 -8.67 -1.44
CA ARG A 28 12.94 -10.11 -1.71
C ARG A 28 11.68 -10.96 -1.70
N HIS A 29 10.68 -10.57 -0.90
CA HIS A 29 9.47 -11.35 -0.68
C HIS A 29 8.21 -10.54 -0.97
N ARG A 30 7.17 -11.25 -1.42
CA ARG A 30 5.83 -10.72 -1.68
C ARG A 30 4.82 -11.67 -1.09
N TRP A 31 3.82 -11.13 -0.40
CA TRP A 31 2.79 -11.94 0.23
C TRP A 31 1.49 -11.15 0.37
N THR A 32 0.40 -11.88 0.60
CA THR A 32 -0.91 -11.30 0.84
C THR A 32 -1.23 -11.28 2.33
N THR A 33 -2.04 -10.30 2.73
CA THR A 33 -2.66 -10.26 4.05
C THR A 33 -3.61 -11.46 4.15
N PRO A 34 -3.43 -12.36 5.12
CA PRO A 34 -4.30 -13.51 5.32
C PRO A 34 -5.69 -13.05 5.75
N GLU A 35 -6.69 -13.87 5.41
CA GLU A 35 -8.11 -13.55 5.63
C GLU A 35 -8.42 -13.14 7.08
N SER A 36 -7.79 -13.77 8.08
CA SER A 36 -7.95 -13.42 9.49
C SER A 36 -7.56 -11.97 9.80
N ASP A 37 -6.45 -11.49 9.23
CA ASP A 37 -6.01 -10.10 9.39
C ASP A 37 -6.84 -9.13 8.55
N VAL A 38 -7.39 -9.56 7.41
CA VAL A 38 -8.38 -8.76 6.65
C VAL A 38 -9.62 -8.50 7.51
N ARG A 39 -10.15 -9.51 8.22
CA ARG A 39 -11.30 -9.31 9.12
C ARG A 39 -10.98 -8.39 10.29
N ARG A 40 -9.77 -8.47 10.84
CA ARG A 40 -9.30 -7.53 11.89
C ARG A 40 -9.20 -6.11 11.35
N LEU A 41 -8.73 -5.93 10.12
CA LEU A 41 -8.62 -4.65 9.45
C LEU A 41 -9.99 -4.00 9.23
N GLU A 42 -10.99 -4.75 8.75
CA GLU A 42 -12.36 -4.24 8.61
C GLU A 42 -12.92 -3.76 9.94
N LYS A 43 -12.76 -4.56 11.00
CA LYS A 43 -13.19 -4.18 12.35
C LYS A 43 -12.47 -2.92 12.83
N LEU A 44 -11.17 -2.80 12.58
CA LEU A 44 -10.37 -1.63 12.96
C LEU A 44 -10.86 -0.36 12.24
N LEU A 45 -11.20 -0.49 10.96
CA LEU A 45 -11.69 0.61 10.12
C LEU A 45 -13.20 0.89 10.29
N GLY A 46 -13.93 0.09 11.07
CA GLY A 46 -15.37 0.24 11.26
C GLY A 46 -16.19 -0.17 10.04
N MET A 47 -15.66 -1.04 9.19
CA MET A 47 -16.33 -1.55 7.99
C MET A 47 -17.25 -2.73 8.31
N PRO A 48 -18.32 -2.94 7.53
CA PRO A 48 -19.05 -4.20 7.55
C PRO A 48 -18.12 -5.39 7.27
N ALA A 49 -18.42 -6.52 7.89
CA ALA A 49 -17.66 -7.74 7.64
C ALA A 49 -17.77 -8.15 6.16
N ARG A 50 -16.66 -8.59 5.57
CA ARG A 50 -16.57 -9.03 4.15
C ARG A 50 -16.74 -7.91 3.12
N SER A 51 -16.41 -6.67 3.50
CA SER A 51 -16.30 -5.54 2.57
C SER A 51 -15.03 -5.62 1.70
N ILE A 52 -13.90 -6.04 2.27
CA ILE A 52 -12.64 -6.21 1.55
C ILE A 52 -12.64 -7.60 0.90
N GLY A 53 -12.85 -7.61 -0.43
CA GLY A 53 -12.91 -8.82 -1.25
C GLY A 53 -11.69 -9.04 -2.16
N ALA A 54 -10.75 -8.11 -2.22
CA ALA A 54 -9.55 -8.20 -3.05
C ALA A 54 -8.28 -8.43 -2.22
N PRO A 55 -7.25 -9.10 -2.78
CA PRO A 55 -5.99 -9.30 -2.09
C PRO A 55 -5.32 -7.98 -1.70
N LEU A 56 -4.89 -7.89 -0.45
CA LEU A 56 -4.06 -6.81 0.07
C LEU A 56 -2.60 -7.28 0.09
N TRP A 57 -1.79 -6.73 -0.80
CA TRP A 57 -0.42 -7.16 -1.01
C TRP A 57 0.57 -6.36 -0.18
N VAL A 58 1.62 -7.05 0.24
CA VAL A 58 2.75 -6.50 0.98
C VAL A 58 4.04 -7.07 0.38
N SER A 59 5.10 -6.28 0.37
CA SER A 59 6.43 -6.76 0.04
C SER A 59 7.50 -6.18 0.93
N GLY A 60 8.60 -6.91 1.05
CA GLY A 60 9.69 -6.60 1.96
C GLY A 60 10.81 -7.62 1.92
N ASP A 61 11.88 -7.33 2.62
CA ASP A 61 13.05 -8.22 2.73
C ASP A 61 12.89 -9.23 3.88
N GLU A 62 12.15 -8.86 4.93
CA GLU A 62 11.82 -9.72 6.06
C GLU A 62 10.29 -9.81 6.22
N PRO A 63 9.66 -10.94 5.85
CA PRO A 63 8.20 -11.03 5.85
C PRO A 63 7.58 -11.22 7.25
N ASP A 64 8.36 -11.74 8.21
CA ASP A 64 7.87 -12.12 9.52
C ASP A 64 8.47 -11.23 10.62
N CYS A 65 7.66 -10.87 11.62
CA CYS A 65 8.11 -10.11 12.78
C CYS A 65 9.34 -10.79 13.44
N PRO A 66 10.41 -10.04 13.72
CA PRO A 66 11.64 -10.64 14.28
C PRO A 66 11.44 -11.20 15.69
N LYS A 67 10.44 -10.73 16.44
CA LYS A 67 10.15 -11.18 17.81
C LYS A 67 9.17 -12.34 17.88
N CYS A 68 7.95 -12.17 17.36
CA CYS A 68 6.89 -13.19 17.48
C CYS A 68 6.72 -14.07 16.24
N ARG A 69 7.50 -13.83 15.17
CA ARG A 69 7.48 -14.59 13.91
C ARG A 69 6.14 -14.57 13.17
N ARG A 70 5.20 -13.73 13.58
CA ARG A 70 3.96 -13.50 12.82
C ARG A 70 4.28 -12.80 11.49
N ARG A 71 3.65 -13.23 10.42
CA ARG A 71 3.64 -12.53 9.13
C ARG A 71 3.19 -11.08 9.33
N VAL A 72 3.97 -10.12 8.83
CA VAL A 72 3.62 -8.69 8.78
C VAL A 72 2.54 -8.49 7.72
N THR A 73 1.51 -7.68 7.99
CA THR A 73 0.38 -7.53 7.05
C THR A 73 -0.11 -6.09 6.97
N TRP A 74 -1.10 -5.83 6.10
CA TRP A 74 -1.81 -4.54 6.08
C TRP A 74 -2.37 -4.14 7.43
N TYR A 75 -2.73 -5.10 8.28
CA TYR A 75 -3.23 -4.81 9.61
C TYR A 75 -2.16 -4.12 10.47
N ASP A 76 -0.90 -4.54 10.39
CA ASP A 76 0.22 -3.92 11.11
C ASP A 76 0.50 -2.50 10.58
N ILE A 77 0.47 -2.32 9.26
CA ILE A 77 0.68 -1.03 8.59
C ILE A 77 -0.42 -0.04 8.99
N VAL A 78 -1.69 -0.42 8.84
CA VAL A 78 -2.83 0.46 9.12
C VAL A 78 -2.95 0.75 10.61
N SER A 79 -2.79 -0.25 11.48
CA SER A 79 -2.82 -0.01 12.93
C SER A 79 -1.72 0.94 13.40
N SER A 80 -0.54 0.90 12.77
CA SER A 80 0.54 1.85 13.04
C SER A 80 0.22 3.25 12.49
N ALA A 81 -0.29 3.35 11.25
CA ALA A 81 -0.60 4.62 10.60
C ALA A 81 -1.72 5.42 11.27
N LEU A 82 -2.73 4.73 11.83
CA LEU A 82 -3.84 5.35 12.57
C LEU A 82 -3.39 6.06 13.85
N SER A 83 -2.17 5.82 14.33
CA SER A 83 -1.62 6.52 15.50
C SER A 83 -1.09 7.93 15.19
N GLY A 84 -1.11 8.39 13.93
CA GLY A 84 -0.69 9.76 13.62
C GLY A 84 -0.96 10.31 12.22
N LEU A 85 -0.89 9.51 11.15
CA LEU A 85 -0.77 10.04 9.77
C LEU A 85 -2.08 10.05 8.97
N HIS A 86 -3.01 9.12 9.24
CA HIS A 86 -4.21 8.95 8.44
C HIS A 86 -5.44 8.67 9.31
N ASP A 87 -6.60 9.17 8.90
CA ASP A 87 -7.87 8.77 9.51
C ASP A 87 -8.44 7.48 8.89
N LYS A 88 -9.37 6.85 9.60
CA LYS A 88 -9.99 5.57 9.16
C LYS A 88 -10.78 5.71 7.87
N ALA A 89 -11.44 6.86 7.64
CA ALA A 89 -12.28 7.08 6.47
C ALA A 89 -11.45 7.23 5.20
N MET A 90 -10.30 7.88 5.29
CA MET A 90 -9.31 7.97 4.22
C MET A 90 -8.83 6.56 3.83
N ILE A 91 -8.37 5.76 4.80
CA ILE A 91 -7.88 4.39 4.52
C ILE A 91 -9.01 3.53 3.94
N ALA A 92 -10.23 3.66 4.45
CA ALA A 92 -11.38 2.95 3.91
C ALA A 92 -11.68 3.32 2.45
N THR A 93 -11.59 4.61 2.11
CA THR A 93 -11.76 5.11 0.75
C THR A 93 -10.66 4.60 -0.17
N VAL A 94 -9.43 4.51 0.33
CA VAL A 94 -8.31 3.93 -0.42
C VAL A 94 -8.51 2.44 -0.65
N ILE A 95 -9.12 1.68 0.26
CA ILE A 95 -9.31 0.24 0.06
C ILE A 95 -10.55 -0.04 -0.82
N LEU A 96 -11.67 0.64 -0.59
CA LEU A 96 -12.97 0.32 -1.18
C LEU A 96 -13.46 1.30 -2.24
N GLY A 97 -12.80 2.45 -2.40
CA GLY A 97 -13.25 3.49 -3.34
C GLY A 97 -13.11 3.08 -4.80
N GLU A 98 -13.60 3.95 -5.68
CA GLU A 98 -13.52 3.74 -7.14
C GLU A 98 -12.30 4.42 -7.76
N ARG A 99 -11.75 5.42 -7.05
CA ARG A 99 -10.62 6.22 -7.52
C ARG A 99 -9.32 5.46 -7.34
N LYS A 100 -8.49 5.48 -8.38
CA LYS A 100 -7.16 4.86 -8.37
C LYS A 100 -6.09 5.87 -7.97
N TYR A 101 -5.17 5.45 -7.12
CA TYR A 101 -4.10 6.29 -6.61
C TYR A 101 -2.75 5.61 -6.81
N VAL A 102 -1.76 6.42 -7.14
CA VAL A 102 -0.38 5.99 -7.26
C VAL A 102 0.47 6.88 -6.35
N ASN A 103 1.23 6.28 -5.46
CA ASN A 103 2.30 7.00 -4.76
C ASN A 103 3.56 7.00 -5.65
N THR A 104 4.15 8.17 -5.82
CA THR A 104 5.28 8.46 -6.72
C THR A 104 6.60 8.64 -5.97
N GLU A 105 6.60 8.44 -4.67
CA GLU A 105 7.82 8.37 -3.89
C GLU A 105 8.52 7.05 -4.17
N ILE A 106 9.84 7.12 -4.22
CA ILE A 106 10.67 5.93 -4.15
C ILE A 106 10.48 5.36 -2.75
N PRO A 107 9.94 4.13 -2.59
CA PRO A 107 9.78 3.59 -1.28
C PRO A 107 11.15 3.25 -0.71
N ASP A 108 11.67 4.13 0.14
CA ASP A 108 12.53 3.69 1.23
C ASP A 108 11.75 2.69 2.11
N ALA A 109 12.43 2.03 3.05
CA ALA A 109 11.74 1.15 3.99
C ALA A 109 10.59 1.91 4.66
N ILE A 110 9.37 1.35 4.63
CA ILE A 110 8.19 1.98 5.22
C ILE A 110 8.44 2.06 6.74
N ALA A 111 8.74 3.28 7.20
CA ALA A 111 9.14 3.54 8.56
C ALA A 111 7.92 3.57 9.51
N GLY A 112 8.18 3.35 10.80
CA GLY A 112 7.17 3.52 11.85
C GLY A 112 6.14 2.39 11.98
N VAL A 113 6.28 1.30 11.21
CA VAL A 113 5.42 0.13 11.34
C VAL A 113 5.81 -0.68 12.57
N ARG A 114 4.81 -1.10 13.35
CA ARG A 114 4.96 -1.99 14.50
C ARG A 114 4.08 -3.22 14.35
N CYS A 115 4.57 -4.35 14.83
CA CYS A 115 3.77 -5.57 14.94
C CYS A 115 2.57 -5.31 15.86
N SER A 116 1.38 -5.59 15.37
CA SER A 116 0.15 -5.35 16.12
C SER A 116 -0.08 -6.29 17.30
N ASP A 117 0.65 -7.41 17.39
CA ASP A 117 0.54 -8.35 18.52
C ASP A 117 1.60 -8.13 19.60
N CYS A 118 2.85 -7.81 19.23
CA CYS A 118 3.96 -7.70 20.18
C CYS A 118 4.63 -6.32 20.23
N HIS A 119 4.17 -5.37 19.41
CA HIS A 119 4.61 -3.97 19.30
C HIS A 119 6.08 -3.73 18.94
N THR A 120 6.82 -4.80 18.61
CA THR A 120 8.16 -4.72 18.04
C THR A 120 8.11 -3.97 16.71
N ALA A 121 9.09 -3.08 16.50
CA ALA A 121 9.26 -2.38 15.24
C ALA A 121 9.46 -3.39 14.10
N ILE A 122 8.87 -3.08 12.95
CA ILE A 122 9.05 -3.85 11.73
C ILE A 122 9.95 -3.04 10.83
N ASP A 123 11.12 -3.60 10.56
CA ASP A 123 12.05 -3.09 9.56
C ASP A 123 11.90 -3.90 8.25
N GLY A 124 12.46 -3.39 7.16
CA GLY A 124 12.54 -4.14 5.89
C GLY A 124 11.24 -4.24 5.08
N LEU A 125 10.17 -3.61 5.53
CA LEU A 125 8.95 -3.45 4.73
C LEU A 125 9.23 -2.48 3.57
N ARG A 126 8.96 -2.91 2.34
CA ARG A 126 9.33 -2.14 1.13
C ARG A 126 8.13 -1.53 0.43
N SER A 127 6.99 -2.20 0.40
CA SER A 127 5.82 -1.67 -0.31
C SER A 127 4.55 -2.40 0.15
N PHE A 128 3.41 -1.79 -0.17
CA PHE A 128 2.12 -2.43 -0.14
C PHE A 128 1.31 -2.01 -1.36
N LYS A 129 0.27 -2.77 -1.72
CA LYS A 129 -0.71 -2.32 -2.71
C LYS A 129 -2.06 -3.00 -2.49
N CYS A 130 -3.12 -2.30 -2.89
CA CYS A 130 -4.49 -2.80 -2.88
C CYS A 130 -5.17 -2.47 -4.22
N HIS A 131 -6.45 -2.81 -4.35
CA HIS A 131 -7.19 -2.64 -5.60
C HIS A 131 -7.19 -1.20 -6.15
N ASN A 132 -6.96 -0.19 -5.31
CA ASN A 132 -7.01 1.21 -5.69
C ASN A 132 -5.75 2.01 -5.33
N TRP A 133 -4.70 1.36 -4.84
CA TRP A 133 -3.47 2.05 -4.44
C TRP A 133 -2.22 1.22 -4.69
N ALA A 134 -1.18 1.83 -5.25
CA ALA A 134 0.12 1.20 -5.50
C ALA A 134 1.27 2.24 -5.53
N TYR A 135 2.52 1.79 -5.37
CA TYR A 135 3.71 2.60 -5.60
C TYR A 135 4.18 2.51 -7.07
N ALA A 136 4.50 3.66 -7.69
CA ALA A 136 5.13 3.75 -9.01
C ALA A 136 6.65 3.93 -8.88
N PHE A 137 7.35 2.89 -8.44
CA PHE A 137 8.80 2.93 -8.22
C PHE A 137 9.60 3.07 -9.54
N GLU A 138 9.63 2.03 -10.38
CA GLU A 138 10.33 2.11 -11.69
C GLU A 138 9.45 2.69 -12.81
N ALA A 139 8.13 2.77 -12.59
CA ALA A 139 7.21 3.40 -13.52
C ALA A 139 7.11 4.93 -13.32
N LEU A 140 7.90 5.50 -12.40
CA LEU A 140 7.79 6.89 -11.97
C LEU A 140 7.89 7.88 -13.13
N GLU A 141 8.86 7.69 -14.02
CA GLU A 141 9.07 8.57 -15.18
C GLU A 141 7.89 8.51 -16.14
N ALA A 142 7.45 7.30 -16.51
CA ALA A 142 6.29 7.12 -17.39
C ALA A 142 4.98 7.68 -16.79
N VAL A 143 4.81 7.55 -15.47
CA VAL A 143 3.68 8.15 -14.73
C VAL A 143 3.77 9.67 -14.79
N ARG A 144 4.95 10.26 -14.53
CA ARG A 144 5.18 11.71 -14.58
C ARG A 144 4.99 12.28 -15.99
N GLU A 145 5.44 11.59 -17.02
CA GLU A 145 5.25 11.99 -18.42
C GLU A 145 3.77 12.01 -18.82
N ARG A 146 3.02 10.96 -18.49
CA ARG A 146 1.57 10.92 -18.75
C ARG A 146 0.82 11.99 -17.96
N MET A 147 1.20 12.23 -16.70
CA MET A 147 0.63 13.31 -15.90
C MET A 147 0.90 14.70 -16.49
N ALA A 148 2.06 14.89 -17.14
CA ALA A 148 2.42 16.13 -17.81
C ALA A 148 1.72 16.32 -19.17
N GLY A 149 0.83 15.41 -19.57
CA GLY A 149 0.10 15.47 -20.84
C GLY A 149 0.81 14.76 -22.01
N GLY A 150 1.82 13.91 -21.73
CA GLY A 150 2.49 13.10 -22.73
C GLY A 150 1.54 12.07 -23.37
N LEU A 151 1.39 12.14 -24.69
CA LEU A 151 0.67 11.15 -25.49
C LEU A 151 1.25 9.76 -25.28
N ALA A 152 0.39 8.77 -25.02
CA ALA A 152 0.80 7.37 -25.02
C ALA A 152 1.43 7.02 -26.38
N PRO A 153 2.56 6.30 -26.43
CA PRO A 153 3.09 5.81 -27.70
C PRO A 153 2.08 4.82 -28.30
N THR A 154 1.71 5.08 -29.55
CA THR A 154 0.92 4.20 -30.44
C THR A 154 1.66 2.93 -30.79
#